data_AF-A0A4P6MA92-F1
#
_entry.id   AF-A0A4P6MA92-F1
#
_cell.length_a   1.000
_cell.length_b   1.000
_cell.length_c   1.000
_cell.angle_alpha   90.00
_cell.angle_beta   90.00
_cell.angle_gamma   90.00
#
_symmetry.space_group_name_H-M   'P 1'
#
loop_
_entity.id
_entity.type
_entity.pdbx_description
1 polymer ?
#
loop_
_entity_poly.entity_id
_entity_poly.type
_entity_poly.pdbx_seq_one_letter_code
_entity_poly.pdbx_strand_id
1 'polypeptide(L)'
;MNNRDFLKHKSIAYNIYNKPVLISNIYSVFEVKEGFDANFILNFLKNSQVHKKLKVIGKQGVISEIDKNVFYQLTFKLPALKEQKQINVFFNNLSKLLNDIENISIEIRQLQKEKQEYYYLL
;
A
#
# COMPACT_ATOMS: atom_id res chain seq x y z
N MET A 1 -3.23 -13.73 -2.82
CA MET A 1 -3.01 -12.61 -1.87
C MET A 1 -1.73 -12.89 -1.10
N ASN A 2 -0.69 -12.07 -1.30
CA ASN A 2 0.61 -12.27 -0.68
C ASN A 2 0.61 -11.62 0.72
N ASN A 3 0.93 -12.40 1.76
CA ASN A 3 1.00 -11.98 3.17
C ASN A 3 2.18 -11.04 3.51
N ARG A 4 2.51 -10.08 2.63
CA ARG A 4 3.65 -9.16 2.81
C ARG A 4 3.35 -7.71 2.43
N ASP A 5 2.12 -7.25 2.65
CA ASP A 5 1.77 -5.82 2.50
C ASP A 5 2.16 -4.97 3.72
N PHE A 6 3.23 -5.36 4.44
CA PHE A 6 3.96 -4.41 5.26
C PHE A 6 4.72 -3.50 4.31
N LEU A 7 4.44 -2.20 4.36
CA LEU A 7 5.26 -1.15 3.73
C LEU A 7 6.74 -1.49 3.96
N LYS A 8 7.42 -1.96 2.92
CA LYS A 8 8.77 -2.55 3.04
C LYS A 8 9.83 -1.52 3.43
N HIS A 9 9.45 -0.28 3.67
CA HIS A 9 10.29 0.81 4.11
C HIS A 9 9.62 1.56 5.29
N LYS A 10 10.06 1.22 6.52
CA LYS A 10 9.80 1.91 7.82
C LYS A 10 8.52 1.54 8.60
N SER A 11 8.59 1.83 9.91
CA SER A 11 7.83 1.37 11.09
C SER A 11 6.33 1.70 11.18
N ILE A 12 5.63 1.87 10.07
CA ILE A 12 4.20 2.23 10.05
C ILE A 12 3.40 1.02 9.55
N ALA A 13 2.63 0.41 10.46
CA ALA A 13 1.77 -0.73 10.16
C ALA A 13 0.29 -0.34 10.29
N TYR A 14 -0.57 -0.90 9.44
CA TYR A 14 -2.01 -0.72 9.52
C TYR A 14 -2.71 -2.05 9.75
N ASN A 15 -3.63 -2.06 10.71
CA ASN A 15 -4.41 -3.25 11.03
C ASN A 15 -5.61 -3.37 10.07
N ILE A 16 -5.50 -4.28 9.11
CA ILE A 16 -6.58 -4.60 8.17
C ILE A 16 -7.58 -5.63 8.71
N TYR A 17 -7.34 -6.21 9.88
CA TYR A 17 -8.06 -7.39 10.35
C TYR A 17 -9.30 -7.12 11.20
N ASN A 18 -9.65 -5.84 11.39
CA ASN A 18 -10.75 -5.36 12.25
C ASN A 18 -10.87 -6.10 13.61
N LYS A 19 -9.72 -6.53 14.13
CA LYS A 19 -9.56 -7.26 15.39
C LYS A 19 -8.20 -6.89 16.01
N PRO A 20 -8.02 -7.02 17.33
CA PRO A 20 -6.71 -6.81 17.95
C PRO A 20 -5.63 -7.69 17.31
N VAL A 21 -4.45 -7.11 17.07
CA VAL A 21 -3.29 -7.84 16.53
C VAL A 21 -2.07 -7.53 17.38
N LEU A 22 -1.24 -8.55 17.61
CA LEU A 22 0.07 -8.39 18.25
C LEU A 22 1.08 -7.91 17.21
N ILE A 23 1.83 -6.86 17.55
CA ILE A 23 2.92 -6.34 16.73
C ILE A 23 4.15 -6.10 17.59
N SER A 24 5.33 -6.12 16.96
CA SER A 24 6.57 -5.76 17.65
C SER A 24 6.53 -4.30 18.12
N ASN A 25 7.13 -4.01 19.28
CA ASN A 25 7.18 -2.67 19.87
C ASN A 25 7.96 -1.65 19.01
N ILE A 26 8.67 -2.11 17.96
CA ILE A 26 9.35 -1.24 17.00
C ILE A 26 8.39 -0.50 16.05
N TYR A 27 7.13 -0.92 15.98
CA TYR A 27 6.12 -0.30 15.12
C TYR A 27 5.36 0.81 15.85
N SER A 28 5.16 1.93 15.17
CA SER A 28 4.23 2.96 15.64
C SER A 28 2.82 2.63 15.15
N VAL A 29 1.86 2.63 16.08
CA VAL A 29 0.45 2.40 15.82
C VAL A 29 -0.29 3.74 15.90
N PHE A 30 -1.19 3.96 14.95
CA PHE A 30 -2.06 5.11 14.93
C PHE A 30 -3.46 4.67 14.49
N GLU A 31 -4.46 5.39 14.97
CA GLU A 31 -5.85 5.25 14.55
C GLU A 31 -6.22 6.44 13.67
N VAL A 32 -7.04 6.18 12.66
CA VAL A 32 -7.57 7.23 11.79
C VAL A 32 -8.78 7.84 12.47
N LYS A 33 -8.70 9.14 12.78
CA LYS A 33 -9.80 9.88 13.40
C LYS A 33 -11.05 9.89 12.52
N GLU A 34 -12.21 10.07 13.16
CA GLU A 34 -13.46 10.34 12.46
C GLU A 34 -13.32 11.51 11.48
N GLY A 35 -14.03 11.43 10.35
CA GLY A 35 -13.93 12.40 9.25
C GLY A 35 -12.86 12.07 8.21
N PHE A 36 -12.08 10.99 8.39
CA PHE A 36 -11.10 10.51 7.42
C PHE A 36 -11.36 9.05 7.06
N ASP A 37 -11.10 8.69 5.81
CA ASP A 37 -11.20 7.32 5.34
C ASP A 37 -9.85 6.60 5.55
N ALA A 38 -9.86 5.48 6.27
CA ALA A 38 -8.64 4.79 6.65
C ALA A 38 -7.87 4.19 5.46
N ASN A 39 -8.58 3.70 4.44
CA ASN A 39 -7.94 3.18 3.23
C ASN A 39 -7.31 4.31 2.42
N PHE A 40 -7.94 5.48 2.40
CA PHE A 40 -7.38 6.67 1.76
C PHE A 40 -6.09 7.09 2.47
N ILE A 41 -6.10 7.22 3.80
CA ILE A 41 -4.90 7.59 4.58
C ILE A 41 -3.78 6.58 4.35
N LEU A 42 -4.08 5.28 4.34
CA LEU A 42 -3.09 4.24 4.09
C LEU A 42 -2.44 4.39 2.70
N ASN A 43 -3.26 4.58 1.66
CA ASN A 43 -2.77 4.78 0.30
C ASN A 43 -2.03 6.11 0.14
N PHE A 44 -2.48 7.15 0.82
CA PHE A 44 -1.80 8.44 0.88
C PHE A 44 -0.42 8.32 1.51
N LEU A 45 -0.27 7.56 2.60
CA LEU A 45 1.03 7.33 3.24
C LEU A 45 2.01 6.54 2.35
N LYS A 46 1.51 5.73 1.41
CA LYS A 46 2.32 5.05 0.37
C LYS A 46 2.81 5.99 -0.74
N ASN A 47 2.29 7.21 -0.82
CA ASN A 47 2.65 8.17 -1.85
C ASN A 47 4.15 8.52 -1.77
N SER A 48 4.84 8.50 -2.92
CA SER A 48 6.29 8.74 -2.98
C SER A 48 6.72 10.11 -2.44
N GLN A 49 5.89 11.15 -2.56
CA GLN A 49 6.17 12.48 -2.03
C GLN A 49 6.04 12.52 -0.51
N VAL A 50 5.02 11.84 0.02
CA VAL A 50 4.85 11.66 1.48
C VAL A 50 6.05 10.88 2.02
N HIS A 51 6.43 9.78 1.36
CA HIS A 51 7.63 9.04 1.70
C HIS A 51 8.92 9.86 1.64
N LYS A 52 9.10 10.73 0.64
CA LYS A 52 10.26 11.63 0.59
C LYS A 52 10.29 12.56 1.80
N LYS A 53 9.17 13.18 2.17
CA LYS A 53 9.07 13.99 3.40
C LYS A 53 9.41 13.18 4.65
N LEU A 54 8.87 11.96 4.78
CA LEU A 54 9.16 11.03 5.89
C LEU A 54 10.62 10.55 5.93
N LYS A 55 11.32 10.53 4.79
CA LYS A 55 12.76 10.21 4.72
C LYS A 55 13.62 11.37 5.21
N VAL A 56 13.30 12.60 4.81
CA VAL A 56 14.06 13.81 5.21
C VAL A 56 14.09 13.99 6.72
N ILE A 57 12.96 13.73 7.38
CA ILE A 57 12.82 13.91 8.83
C ILE A 57 13.28 12.69 9.66
N GLY A 58 13.44 11.54 9.03
CA GLY A 58 13.85 10.31 9.72
C GLY A 58 15.34 10.32 9.99
N LYS A 59 15.77 9.73 11.11
CA LYS A 59 17.21 9.59 11.40
C LYS A 59 17.89 8.80 10.28
N GLN A 60 19.03 9.29 9.80
CA GLN A 60 19.85 8.56 8.82
C GLN A 60 20.56 7.40 9.55
N GLY A 61 20.24 6.16 9.16
CA GLY A 61 20.76 4.91 9.73
C GLY A 61 20.16 3.66 9.06
N VAL A 62 20.61 2.46 9.46
CA VAL A 62 20.19 1.15 8.89
C VAL A 62 18.70 0.87 9.12
N ILE A 63 18.18 1.27 10.28
CA ILE A 63 16.74 1.34 10.58
C ILE A 63 16.41 2.82 10.68
N SER A 64 15.70 3.33 9.70
CA SER A 64 15.37 4.75 9.61
C SER A 64 14.11 5.05 10.43
N GLU A 65 14.26 4.97 11.75
CA GLU A 65 13.22 5.34 12.71
C GLU A 65 12.85 6.81 12.55
N ILE A 66 11.56 7.08 12.55
CA ILE A 66 11.01 8.43 12.55
C ILE A 66 10.74 8.77 14.00
N ASP A 67 11.33 9.86 14.48
CA ASP A 67 11.06 10.38 15.81
C ASP A 67 9.55 10.70 15.93
N LYS A 68 8.89 10.17 16.97
CA LYS A 68 7.45 10.34 17.16
C LYS A 68 7.05 11.81 17.26
N ASN A 69 7.86 12.65 17.91
CA ASN A 69 7.57 14.07 18.06
C ASN A 69 7.64 14.78 16.72
N VAL A 70 8.61 14.41 15.88
CA VAL A 70 8.74 14.96 14.52
C VAL A 70 7.62 14.47 13.61
N PHE A 71 7.21 13.21 13.75
CA PHE A 71 6.06 12.67 13.03
C PHE A 71 4.77 13.43 13.35
N TYR A 72 4.52 13.75 14.61
CA TYR A 72 3.32 14.50 15.02
C TYR A 72 3.29 15.96 14.54
N GLN A 73 4.44 16.53 14.17
CA GLN A 73 4.50 17.88 13.60
C GLN A 73 4.15 17.91 12.10
N LEU A 74 4.09 16.75 11.44
CA LEU A 74 3.75 16.69 10.02
C LEU A 74 2.29 17.05 9.79
N THR A 75 2.09 18.03 8.92
CA THR A 75 0.76 18.42 8.45
C THR A 75 0.63 18.15 6.97
N PHE A 76 -0.53 17.61 6.59
CA PHE A 76 -0.88 17.34 5.20
C PHE A 76 -2.24 17.98 4.92
N LYS A 77 -2.36 18.63 3.77
CA LYS A 77 -3.66 19.04 3.24
C LYS A 77 -4.31 17.81 2.64
N LEU A 78 -5.43 17.38 3.22
CA LEU A 78 -6.19 16.23 2.77
C LEU A 78 -7.54 16.69 2.21
N PRO A 79 -8.07 16.00 1.18
CA PRO A 79 -9.38 16.32 0.62
C PRO A 79 -10.51 16.01 1.61
N ALA A 80 -11.71 16.50 1.34
CA ALA A 80 -12.88 16.20 2.17
C ALA A 80 -13.23 14.70 2.14
N LEU A 81 -13.88 14.19 3.20
CA LEU A 81 -14.20 12.75 3.32
C LEU A 81 -14.93 12.18 2.10
N LYS A 82 -15.87 12.95 1.51
CA LYS A 82 -16.59 12.55 0.30
C LYS A 82 -15.64 12.30 -0.87
N GLU A 83 -14.67 13.18 -1.07
CA GLU A 83 -13.68 13.08 -2.13
C GLU A 83 -12.67 11.95 -1.84
N GLN A 84 -12.26 11.76 -0.58
CA GLN A 84 -11.43 10.60 -0.17
C GLN A 84 -12.08 9.27 -0.59
N LYS A 85 -13.39 9.11 -0.36
CA LYS A 85 -14.15 7.93 -0.76
C LYS A 85 -14.23 7.78 -2.28
N GLN A 86 -14.44 8.87 -3.02
CA GLN A 86 -14.46 8.84 -4.48
C GLN A 86 -13.11 8.43 -5.07
N ILE A 87 -12.02 8.96 -4.52
CA ILE A 87 -10.65 8.59 -4.89
C ILE A 87 -10.42 7.09 -4.65
N ASN A 88 -10.84 6.56 -3.50
CA ASN A 88 -10.74 5.12 -3.22
C ASN A 88 -11.52 4.27 -4.23
N VAL A 89 -12.76 4.63 -4.54
CA VAL A 89 -13.57 3.91 -5.54
C VAL A 89 -12.88 3.91 -6.90
N PHE A 90 -12.34 5.05 -7.32
CA PHE A 90 -11.59 5.16 -8.56
C PHE A 90 -10.38 4.21 -8.59
N PHE A 91 -9.53 4.25 -7.56
CA PHE A 91 -8.35 3.37 -7.51
C PHE A 91 -8.72 1.89 -7.39
N ASN A 92 -9.78 1.54 -6.66
CA ASN A 92 -10.24 0.16 -6.57
C ASN A 92 -10.69 -0.37 -7.94
N ASN A 93 -11.42 0.45 -8.71
CA ASN A 93 -11.84 0.08 -10.06
C ASN A 93 -10.63 -0.08 -10.99
N LEU A 94 -9.64 0.81 -10.89
CA LEU A 94 -8.40 0.72 -11.65
C LEU A 94 -7.60 -0.54 -11.31
N SER A 95 -7.46 -0.84 -10.01
CA SER A 95 -6.78 -2.06 -9.55
C SER A 95 -7.47 -3.33 -10.03
N LYS A 96 -8.81 -3.34 -10.04
CA LYS A 96 -9.58 -4.47 -10.59
C LYS A 96 -9.27 -4.67 -12.07
N LEU A 97 -9.33 -3.60 -12.87
CA LEU A 97 -9.02 -3.66 -14.30
C LEU A 97 -7.58 -4.15 -14.56
N LEU A 98 -6.61 -3.67 -13.79
CA LEU A 98 -5.23 -4.12 -13.91
C LEU A 98 -5.06 -5.61 -13.60
N ASN A 99 -5.72 -6.10 -12.55
CA ASN A 99 -5.71 -7.53 -12.21
C ASN A 99 -6.34 -8.37 -13.33
N ASP A 100 -7.45 -7.91 -13.91
CA ASP A 100 -8.11 -8.61 -15.01
C ASP A 100 -7.18 -8.71 -16.24
N ILE A 101 -6.47 -7.62 -16.58
CA ILE A 101 -5.46 -7.60 -17.66
C ILE A 101 -4.29 -8.55 -17.34
N GLU A 102 -3.81 -8.56 -16.09
CA GLU A 102 -2.73 -9.43 -15.67
C GLU A 102 -3.12 -10.91 -15.83
N ASN A 103 -4.32 -11.29 -15.39
CA ASN A 103 -4.85 -12.65 -15.53
C ASN A 103 -4.91 -13.09 -17.00
N ILE A 104 -5.45 -12.23 -17.89
CA ILE A 104 -5.50 -12.50 -19.33
C ILE A 104 -4.08 -12.67 -19.89
N SER A 105 -3.12 -11.83 -19.45
CA SER A 105 -1.72 -11.94 -19.89
C SER A 105 -1.08 -13.27 -19.47
N ILE A 106 -1.44 -13.79 -18.30
CA ILE A 106 -0.96 -15.08 -17.80
C ILE A 106 -1.54 -16.21 -18.65
N GLU A 107 -2.84 -16.18 -18.94
CA GLU A 107 -3.53 -17.18 -19.77
C GLU A 107 -2.95 -17.23 -21.19
N ILE A 108 -2.73 -16.07 -21.82
CA ILE A 108 -2.11 -16.00 -23.16
C ILE A 108 -0.72 -16.63 -23.16
N ARG A 109 0.11 -16.34 -22.13
CA ARG A 109 1.45 -16.94 -22.03
C ARG A 109 1.39 -18.45 -21.86
N GLN A 110 0.38 -18.96 -21.16
CA GLN A 110 0.19 -20.40 -20.97
C GLN A 110 -0.16 -21.09 -22.29
N LEU A 111 -1.14 -20.55 -23.03
CA LEU A 111 -1.54 -21.06 -24.34
C LEU A 111 -0.40 -21.03 -25.37
N GLN A 112 0.46 -20.00 -25.31
CA GLN A 112 1.65 -19.91 -26.17
C GLN A 112 2.66 -21.04 -25.90
N LYS A 113 2.84 -21.43 -24.63
CA LYS A 113 3.71 -22.55 -24.26
C LYS A 113 3.15 -23.87 -24.75
N GLU A 114 1.86 -24.13 -24.50
CA GLU A 114 1.19 -25.35 -24.93
C GLU A 114 1.24 -25.51 -26.47
N LYS A 115 1.02 -24.42 -27.20
CA LYS A 115 1.17 -24.39 -28.66
C LYS A 115 2.60 -24.74 -29.09
N GLN A 116 3.61 -24.23 -28.39
CA GLN A 116 5.01 -24.51 -28.71
C GLN A 116 5.36 -25.98 -28.42
N GLU A 117 4.92 -26.53 -27.29
CA GLU A 117 5.09 -27.94 -26.93
C GLU A 117 4.43 -28.86 -27.96
N TYR A 118 3.23 -28.52 -28.42
CA TYR A 118 2.54 -29.26 -29.48
C TYR A 118 3.38 -29.33 -30.78
N TYR A 119 4.01 -28.24 -31.21
CA TYR A 119 4.88 -28.26 -32.39
C TYR A 119 6.15 -29.09 -32.23
N TYR A 120 6.64 -29.29 -31.00
CA TYR A 120 7.78 -30.18 -30.75
C TYR A 120 7.42 -31.67 -30.80
N LEU A 121 6.12 -32.01 -30.74
CA LEU A 121 5.61 -33.37 -30.80
C LEU A 121 5.21 -33.82 -32.22
N LEU A 122 5.25 -32.91 -33.19
CA LEU A 122 5.01 -33.16 -34.63
C LEU A 122 6.35 -33.24 -35.39
#